data_AF-A0A0F9KZE1-F1
#
_entry.id   AF-A0A0F9KZE1-F1
#
_cell.length_a   1.000
_cell.length_b   1.000
_cell.length_c   1.000
_cell.angle_alpha   90.00
_cell.angle_beta   90.00
_cell.angle_gamma   90.00
#
_symmetry.space_group_name_H-M   'P 1'
#
loop_
_entity.id
_entity.type
_entity.pdbx_description
1 polymer ?
#
loop_
_entity_poly.entity_id
_entity_poly.type
_entity_poly.pdbx_seq_one_letter_code
_entity_poly.pdbx_strand_id
1 'polypeptide(L)'
;MQQYKPRNRLLEAFLSLFNHHPVDEIEVELNLAIKKTKSQLHSTLKFYNSLKTQCSNETKESLAWQERATKAISNGKDELSKIAIERKLAHTELASRYQVEIDKLDEHLDYLDIGLKELEYRAESIVRDRNILIVEKQSEQVRNRLIGIANTIKSTNEKLALKANMADSKLQLEQAQHEVPDDIKEFDTHRDIQIQRDEQVEEEFNQMKKWQQYNDNKSSVHQTLQHIATQGLMERSKGG
;
A
#
# COMPACT_ATOMS: atom_id res chain seq x y z
N MET A 1 -34.69 73.03 -4.54
CA MET A 1 -35.47 71.79 -4.73
C MET A 1 -34.49 70.64 -4.97
N GLN A 2 -34.17 69.87 -3.93
CA GLN A 2 -33.28 68.72 -4.02
C GLN A 2 -34.04 67.54 -4.65
N GLN A 3 -33.53 67.05 -5.78
CA GLN A 3 -34.06 65.87 -6.45
C GLN A 3 -33.82 64.63 -5.57
N TYR A 4 -34.91 64.04 -5.09
CA TYR A 4 -34.91 62.76 -4.41
C TYR A 4 -34.69 61.65 -5.45
N LYS A 5 -33.47 61.10 -5.53
CA LYS A 5 -33.16 59.91 -6.33
C LYS A 5 -33.51 58.70 -5.45
N PRO A 6 -34.55 57.91 -5.74
CA PRO A 6 -34.87 56.76 -4.91
C PRO A 6 -33.75 55.73 -5.03
N ARG A 7 -33.00 55.53 -3.94
CA ARG A 7 -32.06 54.40 -3.79
C ARG A 7 -32.88 53.12 -3.91
N ASN A 8 -32.69 52.42 -5.02
CA ASN A 8 -33.46 51.25 -5.40
C ASN A 8 -33.01 50.05 -4.54
N ARG A 9 -33.46 50.02 -3.27
CA ARG A 9 -33.12 48.99 -2.27
C ARG A 9 -33.51 47.57 -2.72
N LEU A 10 -34.49 47.44 -3.60
CA LEU A 10 -34.86 46.16 -4.21
C LEU A 10 -33.81 45.67 -5.21
N LEU A 11 -33.17 46.56 -5.97
CA LEU A 11 -32.06 46.17 -6.86
C LEU A 11 -30.81 45.83 -6.07
N GLU A 12 -30.49 46.52 -4.96
CA GLU A 12 -29.38 46.12 -4.09
C GLU A 12 -29.64 44.80 -3.35
N ALA A 13 -30.88 44.56 -2.89
CA ALA A 13 -31.26 43.27 -2.29
C ALA A 13 -31.30 42.13 -3.32
N PHE A 14 -31.73 42.40 -4.55
CA PHE A 14 -31.75 41.41 -5.64
C PHE A 14 -30.33 41.09 -6.12
N LEU A 15 -29.45 42.10 -6.20
CA LEU A 15 -28.04 41.92 -6.50
C LEU A 15 -27.30 41.24 -5.34
N SER A 16 -27.66 41.48 -4.08
CA SER A 16 -27.07 40.75 -2.95
C SER A 16 -27.53 39.30 -2.87
N LEU A 17 -28.74 38.98 -3.34
CA LEU A 17 -29.23 37.61 -3.44
C LEU A 17 -28.55 36.81 -4.57
N PHE A 18 -28.15 37.49 -5.64
CA PHE A 18 -27.57 36.85 -6.83
C PHE A 18 -26.03 36.87 -6.89
N ASN A 19 -25.35 37.77 -6.18
CA ASN A 19 -23.92 38.00 -6.43
C ASN A 19 -22.91 37.22 -5.57
N HIS A 20 -23.25 36.59 -4.43
CA HIS A 20 -22.20 36.11 -3.51
C HIS A 20 -22.30 34.67 -2.96
N HIS A 21 -23.30 33.86 -3.32
CA HIS A 21 -23.46 32.55 -2.66
C HIS A 21 -22.82 31.33 -3.37
N PRO A 22 -22.99 31.11 -4.69
CA PRO A 22 -22.69 29.81 -5.27
C PRO A 22 -21.19 29.51 -5.39
N VAL A 23 -20.34 30.51 -5.63
CA VAL A 23 -18.89 30.30 -5.77
C VAL A 23 -18.23 30.03 -4.42
N ASP A 24 -18.68 30.73 -3.40
CA ASP A 24 -18.20 30.60 -2.04
C ASP A 24 -18.60 29.24 -1.44
N GLU A 25 -19.82 28.78 -1.73
CA GLU A 25 -20.25 27.42 -1.40
C GLU A 25 -19.39 26.35 -2.09
N ILE A 26 -19.16 26.45 -3.40
CA ILE A 26 -18.35 25.45 -4.13
C ILE A 26 -16.91 25.45 -3.62
N GLU A 27 -16.33 26.62 -3.31
CA GLU A 27 -14.98 26.70 -2.73
C GLU A 27 -14.92 26.03 -1.35
N VAL A 28 -15.92 26.25 -0.49
CA VAL A 28 -16.00 25.60 0.82
C VAL A 28 -16.12 24.09 0.68
N GLU A 29 -17.01 23.60 -0.18
CA GLU A 29 -17.18 22.16 -0.43
C GLU A 29 -15.91 21.51 -0.98
N LEU A 30 -15.23 22.18 -1.89
CA LEU A 30 -13.99 21.68 -2.47
C LEU A 30 -12.86 21.66 -1.43
N ASN A 31 -12.71 22.71 -0.62
CA ASN A 31 -11.72 22.73 0.46
C ASN A 31 -11.99 21.63 1.50
N LEU A 32 -13.26 21.36 1.80
CA LEU A 32 -13.66 20.24 2.65
C LEU A 32 -13.30 18.89 2.01
N ALA A 33 -13.55 18.72 0.70
CA ALA A 33 -13.16 17.52 -0.03
C ALA A 33 -11.65 17.31 -0.02
N ILE A 34 -10.86 18.34 -0.30
CA ILE A 34 -9.39 18.31 -0.22
C ILE A 34 -8.94 17.88 1.17
N LYS A 35 -9.48 18.49 2.23
CA LYS A 35 -9.13 18.15 3.61
C LYS A 35 -9.47 16.68 3.94
N LYS A 36 -10.63 16.20 3.48
CA LYS A 36 -11.06 14.81 3.67
C LYS A 36 -10.14 13.84 2.92
N THR A 37 -9.83 14.10 1.65
CA THR A 37 -8.91 13.28 0.85
C THR A 37 -7.50 13.27 1.43
N LYS A 38 -6.98 14.39 1.94
CA LYS A 38 -5.70 14.44 2.66
C LYS A 38 -5.71 13.58 3.92
N SER A 39 -6.78 13.64 4.71
CA SER A 39 -6.93 12.79 5.89
C SER A 39 -6.98 11.31 5.55
N GLN A 40 -7.71 10.95 4.48
CA GLN A 40 -7.79 9.57 3.99
C GLN A 40 -6.43 9.09 3.49
N LEU A 41 -5.75 9.89 2.67
CA LEU A 41 -4.39 9.61 2.20
C LEU A 41 -3.44 9.36 3.37
N HIS A 42 -3.49 10.20 4.42
CA HIS A 42 -2.65 10.00 5.61
C HIS A 42 -2.99 8.71 6.37
N SER A 43 -4.27 8.41 6.55
CA SER A 43 -4.72 7.17 7.20
C SER A 43 -4.25 5.93 6.43
N THR A 44 -4.48 5.92 5.11
CA THR A 44 -4.06 4.84 4.21
C THR A 44 -2.54 4.70 4.20
N LEU A 45 -1.79 5.81 4.16
CA LEU A 45 -0.33 5.78 4.18
C LEU A 45 0.21 5.22 5.50
N LYS A 46 -0.41 5.58 6.63
CA LYS A 46 -0.06 5.01 7.94
C LYS A 46 -0.28 3.50 7.96
N PHE A 47 -1.42 3.04 7.45
CA PHE A 47 -1.72 1.61 7.36
C PHE A 47 -0.74 0.88 6.43
N TYR A 48 -0.49 1.42 5.23
CA TYR A 48 0.49 0.90 4.29
C TYR A 48 1.87 0.73 4.94
N ASN A 49 2.36 1.74 5.67
CA ASN A 49 3.66 1.66 6.35
C ASN A 49 3.68 0.61 7.48
N SER A 50 2.57 0.49 8.22
CA SER A 50 2.42 -0.55 9.24
C SER A 50 2.48 -1.95 8.60
N LEU A 51 1.71 -2.17 7.54
CA LEU A 51 1.63 -3.46 6.84
C LEU A 51 2.97 -3.83 6.19
N LYS A 52 3.67 -2.86 5.60
CA LYS A 52 5.03 -3.04 5.07
C LYS A 52 6.02 -3.44 6.14
N THR A 53 5.88 -2.89 7.34
CA THR A 53 6.70 -3.28 8.51
C THR A 53 6.39 -4.72 8.93
N GLN A 54 5.11 -5.11 8.98
CA GLN A 54 4.69 -6.46 9.31
C GLN A 54 5.20 -7.48 8.26
N CYS A 55 5.02 -7.21 6.97
CA CYS A 55 5.56 -8.01 5.88
C CYS A 55 7.09 -8.18 5.98
N SER A 56 7.82 -7.09 6.27
CA SER A 56 9.27 -7.17 6.48
C SER A 56 9.65 -8.03 7.69
N ASN A 57 8.88 -7.98 8.79
CA ASN A 57 9.14 -8.79 9.97
C ASN A 57 8.88 -10.27 9.70
N GLU A 58 7.76 -10.62 9.07
CA GLU A 58 7.45 -12.00 8.68
C GLU A 58 8.50 -12.56 7.70
N THR A 59 8.97 -11.74 6.77
CA THR A 59 10.05 -12.13 5.84
C THR A 59 11.35 -12.44 6.61
N LYS A 60 11.69 -11.63 7.63
CA LYS A 60 12.87 -11.88 8.47
C LYS A 60 12.71 -13.15 9.31
N GLU A 61 11.52 -13.39 9.87
CA GLU A 61 11.26 -14.62 10.61
C GLU A 61 11.34 -15.85 9.69
N SER A 62 10.80 -15.79 8.48
CA SER A 62 10.97 -16.83 7.46
C SER A 62 12.46 -17.12 7.19
N LEU A 63 13.28 -16.08 6.97
CA LEU A 63 14.72 -16.25 6.80
C LEU A 63 15.40 -16.86 8.02
N ALA A 64 15.03 -16.46 9.24
CA ALA A 64 15.57 -17.03 10.47
C ALA A 64 15.20 -18.52 10.61
N TRP A 65 13.99 -18.91 10.25
CA TRP A 65 13.57 -20.32 10.22
C TRP A 65 14.28 -21.12 9.13
N GLN A 66 14.55 -20.51 7.97
CA GLN A 66 15.38 -21.11 6.95
C GLN A 66 16.80 -21.39 7.46
N GLU A 67 17.46 -20.45 8.13
CA GLU A 67 18.78 -20.67 8.71
C GLU A 67 18.77 -21.80 9.75
N ARG A 68 17.74 -21.83 10.61
CA ARG A 68 17.53 -22.92 11.58
C ARG A 68 17.35 -24.27 10.90
N ALA A 69 16.56 -24.33 9.82
CA ALA A 69 16.38 -25.54 9.02
C ALA A 69 17.72 -26.01 8.42
N THR A 70 18.47 -25.09 7.81
CA THR A 70 19.77 -25.40 7.20
C THR A 70 20.74 -25.99 8.23
N LYS A 71 20.80 -25.41 9.44
CA LYS A 71 21.61 -25.91 10.55
C LYS A 71 21.12 -27.25 11.11
N ALA A 72 19.81 -27.52 11.06
CA ALA A 72 19.27 -28.80 11.47
C ALA A 72 19.65 -29.91 10.46
N ILE A 73 19.58 -29.63 9.16
CA ILE A 73 20.01 -30.53 8.08
C ILE A 73 21.50 -30.84 8.22
N SER A 74 22.35 -29.84 8.46
CA SER A 74 23.79 -30.06 8.65
C SER A 74 24.13 -30.94 9.84
N ASN A 75 23.29 -30.94 10.87
CA ASN A 75 23.47 -31.77 12.05
C ASN A 75 22.78 -33.13 11.95
N GLY A 76 22.20 -33.48 10.78
CA GLY A 76 21.46 -34.73 10.56
C GLY A 76 20.17 -34.84 11.37
N LYS A 77 19.60 -33.71 11.84
CA LYS A 77 18.37 -33.67 12.62
C LYS A 77 17.16 -33.44 11.72
N ASP A 78 16.83 -34.46 10.93
CA ASP A 78 15.84 -34.39 9.87
C ASP A 78 14.44 -33.93 10.37
N GLU A 79 13.96 -34.45 11.51
CA GLU A 79 12.68 -34.03 12.10
C GLU A 79 12.66 -32.55 12.51
N LEU A 80 13.75 -32.05 13.09
CA LEU A 80 13.87 -30.65 13.50
C LEU A 80 13.92 -29.72 12.28
N SER A 81 14.55 -30.14 11.19
CA SER A 81 14.55 -29.38 9.94
C SER A 81 13.17 -29.31 9.31
N LYS A 82 12.38 -30.40 9.33
CA LYS A 82 11.02 -30.39 8.77
C LYS A 82 10.12 -29.40 9.51
N ILE A 83 10.15 -29.41 10.85
CA ILE A 83 9.41 -28.44 11.68
C ILE A 83 9.87 -26.99 11.40
N ALA A 84 11.18 -26.77 11.22
CA ALA A 84 11.70 -25.45 10.88
C ALA A 84 11.25 -24.97 9.48
N ILE A 85 11.19 -25.88 8.50
CA ILE A 85 10.68 -25.61 7.14
C ILE A 85 9.18 -25.32 7.18
N GLU A 86 8.41 -26.08 7.94
CA GLU A 86 6.98 -25.84 8.13
C GLU A 86 6.72 -24.40 8.65
N ARG A 87 7.47 -23.98 9.68
CA ARG A 87 7.37 -22.61 10.20
C ARG A 87 7.84 -21.56 9.19
N LYS A 88 8.91 -21.83 8.44
CA LYS A 88 9.35 -20.96 7.34
C LYS A 88 8.21 -20.76 6.33
N LEU A 89 7.56 -21.83 5.90
CA LEU A 89 6.46 -21.77 4.93
C LEU A 89 5.28 -20.97 5.47
N ALA A 90 4.91 -21.15 6.75
CA ALA A 90 3.85 -20.37 7.38
C ALA A 90 4.15 -18.86 7.38
N HIS A 91 5.36 -18.45 7.77
CA HIS A 91 5.78 -17.04 7.73
C HIS A 91 5.87 -16.49 6.29
N THR A 92 6.26 -17.33 5.34
CA THR A 92 6.33 -16.95 3.91
C THR A 92 4.93 -16.74 3.32
N GLU A 93 3.98 -17.60 3.68
CA GLU A 93 2.58 -17.48 3.29
C GLU A 93 1.97 -16.18 3.85
N LEU A 94 2.21 -15.88 5.13
CA LEU A 94 1.79 -14.63 5.76
C LEU A 94 2.40 -13.40 5.07
N ALA A 95 3.71 -13.40 4.82
CA ALA A 95 4.37 -12.33 4.09
C ALA A 95 3.78 -12.13 2.68
N SER A 96 3.47 -13.22 1.97
CA SER A 96 2.83 -13.16 0.65
C SER A 96 1.42 -12.55 0.71
N ARG A 97 0.63 -12.86 1.76
CA ARG A 97 -0.70 -12.26 1.96
C ARG A 97 -0.59 -10.75 2.19
N TYR A 98 0.31 -10.32 3.08
CA TYR A 98 0.58 -8.91 3.29
C TYR A 98 1.06 -8.20 2.02
N GLN A 99 1.89 -8.85 1.20
CA GLN A 99 2.35 -8.26 -0.05
C GLN A 99 1.18 -7.96 -1.01
N VAL A 100 0.24 -8.89 -1.16
CA VAL A 100 -0.96 -8.70 -1.99
C VAL A 100 -1.83 -7.54 -1.48
N GLU A 101 -1.91 -7.36 -0.16
CA GLU A 101 -2.63 -6.23 0.43
C GLU A 101 -1.88 -4.90 0.25
N ILE A 102 -0.55 -4.92 0.40
CA ILE A 102 0.32 -3.76 0.13
C ILE A 102 0.13 -3.27 -1.31
N ASP A 103 0.13 -4.18 -2.28
CA ASP A 103 -0.01 -3.82 -3.70
C ASP A 103 -1.37 -3.14 -3.97
N LYS A 104 -2.45 -3.65 -3.34
CA LYS A 104 -3.79 -3.03 -3.43
C LYS A 104 -3.84 -1.65 -2.78
N LEU A 105 -3.13 -1.46 -1.67
CA LEU A 105 -3.06 -0.16 -1.00
C LEU A 105 -2.23 0.84 -1.80
N ASP A 106 -1.18 0.39 -2.48
CA ASP A 106 -0.33 1.22 -3.33
C ASP A 106 -1.17 1.81 -4.49
N GLU A 107 -1.94 0.98 -5.19
CA GLU A 107 -2.89 1.43 -6.22
C GLU A 107 -3.93 2.42 -5.67
N HIS A 108 -4.40 2.21 -4.43
CA HIS A 108 -5.35 3.11 -3.78
C HIS A 108 -4.71 4.46 -3.39
N LEU A 109 -3.46 4.44 -2.92
CA LEU A 109 -2.70 5.65 -2.60
C LEU A 109 -2.47 6.49 -3.86
N ASP A 110 -2.09 5.87 -4.97
CA ASP A 110 -1.93 6.55 -6.26
C ASP A 110 -3.24 7.19 -6.72
N TYR A 111 -4.36 6.48 -6.58
CA TYR A 111 -5.68 7.02 -6.90
C TYR A 111 -6.05 8.23 -6.04
N LEU A 112 -5.75 8.18 -4.73
CA LEU A 112 -5.98 9.30 -3.82
C LEU A 112 -5.07 10.49 -4.13
N ASP A 113 -3.80 10.27 -4.49
CA ASP A 113 -2.86 11.34 -4.85
C ASP A 113 -3.26 12.04 -6.15
N ILE A 114 -3.65 11.29 -7.18
CA ILE A 114 -4.17 11.83 -8.44
C ILE A 114 -5.46 12.63 -8.18
N GLY A 115 -6.40 12.05 -7.42
CA GLY A 115 -7.65 12.72 -7.07
C GLY A 115 -7.42 14.00 -6.25
N LEU A 116 -6.43 14.00 -5.36
CA LEU A 116 -6.06 15.17 -4.57
C LEU A 116 -5.53 16.30 -5.46
N LYS A 117 -4.61 16.00 -6.38
CA LYS A 117 -4.07 16.99 -7.34
C LYS A 117 -5.17 17.57 -8.22
N GLU A 118 -6.12 16.73 -8.64
CA GLU A 118 -7.27 17.19 -9.43
C GLU A 118 -8.15 18.15 -8.63
N LEU A 119 -8.43 17.84 -7.36
CA LEU A 119 -9.19 18.73 -6.48
C LEU A 119 -8.45 20.04 -6.23
N GLU A 120 -7.14 20.02 -5.98
CA GLU A 120 -6.32 21.23 -5.78
C GLU A 120 -6.29 22.11 -7.03
N TYR A 121 -6.10 21.54 -8.22
CA TYR A 121 -6.17 22.27 -9.48
C TYR A 121 -7.54 22.94 -9.70
N ARG A 122 -8.62 22.24 -9.34
CA ARG A 122 -9.98 22.80 -9.41
C ARG A 122 -10.18 23.95 -8.43
N ALA A 123 -9.56 23.90 -7.25
CA ALA A 123 -9.63 24.97 -6.25
C ALA A 123 -9.02 26.25 -6.81
N GLU A 124 -7.84 26.13 -7.40
CA GLU A 124 -7.15 27.23 -8.05
C GLU A 124 -7.96 27.77 -9.24
N SER A 125 -8.64 26.92 -10.00
CA SER A 125 -9.53 27.36 -11.07
C SER A 125 -10.71 28.18 -10.54
N ILE A 126 -11.36 27.73 -9.45
CA ILE A 126 -12.49 28.46 -8.85
C ILE A 126 -12.05 29.82 -8.32
N VAL A 127 -10.91 29.91 -7.64
CA VAL A 127 -10.38 31.19 -7.15
C VAL A 127 -10.09 32.14 -8.32
N ARG A 128 -9.51 31.62 -9.42
CA ARG A 128 -9.29 32.41 -10.65
C ARG A 128 -10.59 32.89 -11.27
N ASP A 129 -11.57 32.00 -11.42
CA ASP A 129 -12.88 32.33 -11.99
C ASP A 129 -13.66 33.32 -11.11
N ARG A 130 -13.54 33.23 -9.78
CA ARG A 130 -14.07 34.23 -8.84
C ARG A 130 -13.43 35.60 -9.09
N ASN A 131 -12.11 35.67 -9.21
CA ASN A 131 -11.42 36.93 -9.46
C ASN A 131 -11.84 37.54 -10.81
N ILE A 132 -12.07 36.71 -11.82
CA ILE A 132 -12.62 37.15 -13.11
C ILE A 132 -14.06 37.68 -12.95
N LEU A 133 -14.94 36.98 -12.22
CA LEU A 133 -16.32 37.44 -11.96
C LEU A 133 -16.40 38.76 -11.19
N ILE A 134 -15.48 38.97 -10.23
CA ILE A 134 -15.41 40.22 -9.47
C ILE A 134 -15.06 41.39 -10.42
N VAL A 135 -14.19 41.14 -11.40
CA VAL A 135 -13.76 42.13 -12.40
C VAL A 135 -14.80 42.31 -13.52
N GLU A 136 -15.42 41.22 -14.00
CA GLU A 136 -16.43 41.19 -15.05
C GLU A 136 -17.83 41.01 -14.44
N LYS A 137 -18.55 42.11 -14.21
CA LYS A 137 -19.84 42.15 -13.51
C LYS A 137 -21.00 41.32 -14.10
N GLN A 138 -20.82 40.57 -15.20
CA GLN A 138 -21.89 39.90 -15.97
C GLN A 138 -21.43 38.67 -16.81
N SER A 139 -20.43 37.88 -16.41
CA SER A 139 -20.00 36.76 -17.27
C SER A 139 -20.81 35.48 -17.02
N GLU A 140 -21.94 35.36 -17.73
CA GLU A 140 -22.78 34.16 -17.82
C GLU A 140 -21.98 32.92 -18.27
N GLN A 141 -20.91 33.13 -19.04
CA GLN A 141 -19.92 32.09 -19.38
C GLN A 141 -19.14 31.56 -18.17
N VAL A 142 -18.74 32.44 -17.24
CA VAL A 142 -18.04 32.03 -16.02
C VAL A 142 -19.01 31.32 -15.08
N ARG A 143 -20.26 31.79 -14.99
CA ARG A 143 -21.34 31.06 -14.27
C ARG A 143 -21.53 29.65 -14.82
N ASN A 144 -21.59 29.48 -16.14
CA ASN A 144 -21.73 28.16 -16.78
C ASN A 144 -20.49 27.26 -16.53
N ARG A 145 -19.28 27.83 -16.54
CA ARG A 145 -18.05 27.10 -16.19
C ARG A 145 -18.07 26.62 -14.74
N LEU A 146 -18.48 27.48 -13.80
CA LEU A 146 -18.59 27.14 -12.38
C LEU A 146 -19.63 26.04 -12.12
N ILE A 147 -20.77 26.08 -12.80
CA ILE A 147 -21.77 24.99 -12.73
C ILE A 147 -21.18 23.67 -13.27
N GLY A 148 -20.43 23.73 -14.37
CA GLY A 148 -19.71 22.57 -14.91
C GLY A 148 -18.68 22.01 -13.94
N ILE A 149 -17.90 22.89 -13.30
CA ILE A 149 -16.92 22.53 -12.26
C ILE A 149 -17.64 21.89 -11.07
N ALA A 150 -18.72 22.47 -10.56
CA ALA A 150 -19.51 21.94 -9.44
C ALA A 150 -20.06 20.54 -9.71
N ASN A 151 -20.65 20.31 -10.89
CA ASN A 151 -21.15 18.98 -11.28
C ASN A 151 -20.01 17.96 -11.37
N THR A 152 -18.85 18.40 -11.85
CA THR A 152 -17.67 17.52 -11.93
C THR A 152 -17.09 17.22 -10.56
N ILE A 153 -17.02 18.22 -9.67
CA ILE A 153 -16.61 18.05 -8.26
C ILE A 153 -17.51 17.06 -7.55
N LYS A 154 -18.83 17.18 -7.76
CA LYS A 154 -19.80 16.25 -7.20
C LYS A 154 -19.51 14.83 -7.68
N SER A 155 -19.28 14.64 -8.99
CA SER A 155 -18.93 13.32 -9.54
C SER A 155 -17.59 12.78 -9.03
N THR A 156 -16.54 13.61 -8.92
CA THR A 156 -15.23 13.20 -8.39
C THR A 156 -15.32 12.87 -6.91
N ASN A 157 -16.05 13.67 -6.13
CA ASN A 157 -16.29 13.43 -4.72
C ASN A 157 -17.11 12.17 -4.48
N GLU A 158 -18.15 11.92 -5.29
CA GLU A 158 -18.91 10.66 -5.23
C GLU A 158 -18.02 9.45 -5.54
N LYS A 159 -17.17 9.53 -6.57
CA LYS A 159 -16.21 8.46 -6.91
C LYS A 159 -15.16 8.25 -5.82
N LEU A 160 -14.61 9.33 -5.27
CA LEU A 160 -13.65 9.27 -4.16
C LEU A 160 -14.31 8.73 -2.89
N ALA A 161 -15.52 9.17 -2.56
CA ALA A 161 -16.25 8.71 -1.38
C ALA A 161 -16.65 7.24 -1.48
N LEU A 162 -17.09 6.76 -2.65
CA LEU A 162 -17.42 5.36 -2.86
C LEU A 162 -16.19 4.45 -2.67
N LYS A 163 -15.07 4.81 -3.29
CA LYS A 163 -13.82 4.05 -3.14
C LYS A 163 -13.25 4.14 -1.73
N ALA A 164 -13.32 5.32 -1.10
CA ALA A 164 -12.84 5.50 0.26
C ALA A 164 -13.70 4.75 1.28
N ASN A 165 -15.02 4.70 1.13
CA ASN A 165 -15.89 3.90 2.00
C ASN A 165 -15.61 2.40 1.83
N MET A 166 -15.36 1.93 0.59
CA MET A 166 -14.92 0.56 0.36
C MET A 166 -13.55 0.28 0.98
N ALA A 167 -12.61 1.21 0.88
CA ALA A 167 -11.29 1.08 1.48
C ALA A 167 -11.36 1.09 3.01
N ASP A 168 -12.11 2.02 3.62
CA ASP A 168 -12.30 2.11 5.07
C ASP A 168 -13.05 0.89 5.63
N SER A 169 -14.10 0.41 4.96
CA SER A 169 -14.79 -0.83 5.35
C SER A 169 -13.88 -2.05 5.24
N LYS A 170 -13.04 -2.11 4.20
CA LYS A 170 -12.10 -3.21 4.03
C LYS A 170 -10.97 -3.16 5.06
N LEU A 171 -10.45 -1.97 5.34
CA LEU A 171 -9.45 -1.72 6.39
C LEU A 171 -9.99 -2.11 7.77
N GLN A 172 -11.23 -1.74 8.09
CA GLN A 172 -11.86 -2.12 9.36
C GLN A 172 -12.10 -3.64 9.45
N LEU A 173 -12.49 -4.27 8.34
CA LEU A 173 -12.71 -5.71 8.31
C LEU A 173 -11.40 -6.49 8.44
N GLU A 174 -10.33 -6.05 7.78
CA GLU A 174 -8.99 -6.65 7.87
C GLU A 174 -8.35 -6.40 9.25
N GLN A 175 -8.54 -5.22 9.84
CA GLN A 175 -8.14 -4.96 11.24
C GLN A 175 -8.89 -5.87 12.22
N ALA A 176 -10.21 -6.03 12.04
CA ALA A 176 -11.00 -6.93 12.87
C ALA A 176 -10.58 -8.40 12.69
N GLN A 177 -10.24 -8.82 11.48
CA GLN A 177 -9.73 -10.18 11.22
C GLN A 177 -8.33 -10.41 11.81
N HIS A 178 -7.51 -9.36 11.91
CA HIS A 178 -6.22 -9.41 12.61
C HIS A 178 -6.33 -9.51 14.13
N GLU A 179 -7.47 -9.11 14.72
CA GLU A 179 -7.74 -9.22 16.16
C GLU A 179 -8.43 -10.54 16.56
N VAL A 180 -8.89 -11.36 15.60
CA VAL A 180 -9.47 -12.68 15.90
C VAL A 180 -8.36 -13.71 16.09
N PRO A 181 -8.22 -14.35 17.28
CA PRO A 181 -7.32 -15.49 17.48
C PRO A 181 -7.71 -16.63 16.53
N ASP A 182 -6.73 -17.38 16.02
CA ASP A 182 -6.82 -18.46 15.01
C ASP A 182 -7.85 -19.59 15.26
N ASP A 183 -8.59 -19.56 16.36
CA ASP A 183 -9.35 -20.69 16.89
C ASP A 183 -10.73 -20.92 16.24
N ILE A 184 -11.11 -20.23 15.16
CA ILE A 184 -12.44 -20.42 14.53
C ILE A 184 -12.35 -20.52 13.01
N LYS A 185 -11.84 -21.65 12.50
CA LYS A 185 -12.24 -22.22 11.19
C LYS A 185 -12.31 -23.76 11.27
N GLU A 186 -13.44 -24.26 11.76
CA GLU A 186 -13.93 -25.66 11.68
C GLU A 186 -13.94 -26.17 10.23
N PHE A 187 -13.84 -27.46 9.87
CA PHE A 187 -13.26 -28.68 10.46
C PHE A 187 -13.02 -29.75 9.34
N ASP A 188 -13.37 -29.48 8.07
CA ASP A 188 -13.23 -30.47 6.97
C ASP A 188 -12.18 -30.13 5.90
N THR A 189 -11.65 -28.90 5.84
CA THR A 189 -10.59 -28.51 4.89
C THR A 189 -9.16 -28.70 5.43
N HIS A 190 -9.00 -29.00 6.72
CA HIS A 190 -7.69 -29.11 7.36
C HIS A 190 -6.86 -30.27 6.85
N ARG A 191 -7.46 -31.44 6.57
CA ARG A 191 -6.69 -32.62 6.18
C ARG A 191 -6.02 -32.48 4.82
N ASP A 192 -6.72 -31.95 3.81
CA ASP A 192 -6.14 -31.75 2.48
C ASP A 192 -5.12 -30.60 2.47
N ILE A 193 -5.35 -29.55 3.27
CA ILE A 193 -4.39 -28.46 3.49
C ILE A 193 -3.14 -28.97 4.22
N GLN A 194 -3.29 -29.86 5.20
CA GLN A 194 -2.17 -30.49 5.91
C GLN A 194 -1.37 -31.39 4.97
N ILE A 195 -2.01 -32.22 4.15
CA ILE A 195 -1.32 -33.09 3.18
C ILE A 195 -0.53 -32.26 2.17
N GLN A 196 -1.12 -31.19 1.63
CA GLN A 196 -0.42 -30.28 0.71
C GLN A 196 0.75 -29.56 1.39
N ARG A 197 0.60 -29.14 2.65
CA ARG A 197 1.70 -28.57 3.43
C ARG A 197 2.80 -29.58 3.67
N ASP A 198 2.46 -30.81 4.04
CA ASP A 198 3.43 -31.87 4.31
C ASP A 198 4.23 -32.22 3.03
N GLU A 199 3.56 -32.27 1.88
CA GLU A 199 4.21 -32.45 0.57
C GLU A 199 5.17 -31.29 0.24
N GLN A 200 4.75 -30.04 0.48
CA GLN A 200 5.60 -28.86 0.28
C GLN A 200 6.80 -28.84 1.22
N VAL A 201 6.61 -29.20 2.49
CA VAL A 201 7.70 -29.32 3.48
C VAL A 201 8.71 -30.37 3.03
N GLU A 202 8.24 -31.53 2.56
CA GLU A 202 9.10 -32.61 2.10
C GLU A 202 9.86 -32.24 0.82
N GLU A 203 9.21 -31.56 -0.13
CA GLU A 203 9.86 -31.08 -1.35
C GLU A 203 10.96 -30.05 -1.03
N GLU A 204 10.65 -29.05 -0.21
CA GLU A 204 11.62 -28.02 0.18
C GLU A 204 12.77 -28.61 1.01
N PHE A 205 12.49 -29.56 1.89
CA PHE A 205 13.50 -30.30 2.63
C PHE A 205 14.47 -31.04 1.70
N ASN A 206 13.95 -31.75 0.69
CA ASN A 206 14.76 -32.46 -0.29
C ASN A 206 15.58 -31.52 -1.17
N GLN A 207 15.03 -30.36 -1.54
CA GLN A 207 15.77 -29.33 -2.26
C GLN A 207 16.91 -28.74 -1.41
N MET A 208 16.66 -28.44 -0.15
CA MET A 208 17.69 -27.94 0.77
C MET A 208 18.80 -28.96 1.00
N LYS A 209 18.47 -30.26 1.17
CA LYS A 209 19.49 -31.32 1.27
C LYS A 209 20.36 -31.40 0.01
N LYS A 210 19.77 -31.34 -1.18
CA LYS A 210 20.52 -31.32 -2.45
C LYS A 210 21.44 -30.11 -2.55
N TRP A 211 20.95 -28.93 -2.16
CA TRP A 211 21.74 -27.70 -2.18
C TRP A 211 22.92 -27.79 -1.21
N GLN A 212 22.71 -28.36 -0.03
CA GLN A 212 23.76 -28.57 0.95
C GLN A 212 24.82 -29.57 0.45
N GLN A 213 24.41 -30.71 -0.11
CA GLN A 213 25.34 -31.68 -0.72
C GLN A 213 26.19 -31.05 -1.83
N TYR A 214 25.58 -30.21 -2.67
CA TYR A 214 26.30 -29.45 -3.70
C TYR A 214 27.34 -28.50 -3.08
N ASN A 215 26.98 -27.80 -2.01
CA ASN A 215 27.86 -26.84 -1.35
C ASN A 215 29.02 -27.53 -0.61
N ASP A 216 28.75 -28.67 0.04
CA ASP A 216 29.76 -29.51 0.69
C ASP A 216 30.76 -30.07 -0.34
N ASN A 217 30.27 -30.54 -1.49
CA ASN A 217 31.12 -30.99 -2.60
C ASN A 217 31.99 -29.86 -3.15
N LYS A 218 31.44 -28.65 -3.31
CA LYS A 218 32.18 -27.47 -3.77
C LYS A 218 33.27 -27.05 -2.77
N SER A 219 32.97 -27.10 -1.46
CA SER A 219 33.93 -26.82 -0.39
C SER A 219 35.09 -27.82 -0.39
N SER A 220 34.79 -29.12 -0.53
CA SER A 220 35.79 -30.19 -0.64
C SER A 220 36.72 -30.02 -1.86
N VAL A 221 36.16 -29.66 -3.01
CA VAL A 221 36.93 -29.35 -4.23
C VAL A 221 37.83 -28.12 -4.00
N HIS A 222 37.35 -27.09 -3.30
CA HIS A 222 38.17 -25.92 -3.02
C HIS A 222 39.33 -26.23 -2.07
N GLN A 223 39.10 -27.03 -1.03
CA GLN A 223 40.14 -27.46 -0.08
C GLN A 223 41.21 -28.32 -0.75
N THR A 224 40.81 -29.26 -1.63
CA THR A 224 41.76 -30.07 -2.39
C THR A 224 42.61 -29.23 -3.35
N LEU A 225 42.01 -28.26 -4.05
CA LEU A 225 42.75 -27.32 -4.90
C LEU A 225 43.75 -26.46 -4.11
N GLN A 226 43.39 -25.98 -2.91
CA GLN A 226 44.30 -25.23 -2.05
C GLN A 226 45.47 -26.10 -1.55
N HIS A 227 45.19 -27.36 -1.17
CA HIS A 227 46.22 -28.30 -0.74
C HIS A 227 47.21 -28.64 -1.85
N ILE A 228 46.73 -28.87 -3.08
CA ILE A 228 47.59 -29.11 -4.26
C ILE A 228 48.46 -27.88 -4.54
N ALA A 229 47.89 -26.67 -4.47
CA ALA A 229 48.64 -25.44 -4.68
C ALA A 229 49.74 -25.22 -3.61
N THR A 230 49.46 -25.54 -2.34
CA THR A 230 50.45 -25.44 -1.26
C THR A 230 51.53 -26.52 -1.36
N GLN A 231 51.19 -27.75 -1.72
CA GLN A 231 52.18 -28.81 -1.97
C GLN A 231 53.10 -28.48 -3.15
N GLY A 232 52.55 -27.99 -4.26
CA GLY A 232 53.34 -27.58 -5.42
C GLY A 232 54.30 -26.42 -5.15
N LEU A 233 53.98 -25.53 -4.20
CA LEU A 233 54.89 -24.47 -3.74
C LEU A 233 56.02 -25.03 -2.84
N MET A 234 55.73 -26.01 -1.98
CA MET A 234 56.75 -26.65 -1.14
C MET A 234 57.73 -27.50 -1.95
N GLU A 235 57.28 -28.18 -3.00
CA GLU A 235 58.15 -28.98 -3.86
C GLU A 235 59.10 -28.12 -4.71
N ARG A 236 58.66 -26.93 -5.15
CA ARG A 236 59.54 -25.96 -5.83
C ARG A 236 60.59 -25.34 -4.92
N SER A 237 60.31 -25.23 -3.62
CA SER A 237 61.26 -24.69 -2.62
C SER A 237 62.36 -25.69 -2.22
N LYS A 238 62.18 -27.00 -2.46
CA LYS A 238 63.16 -28.03 -2.10
C LYS A 238 64.08 -28.44 -3.27
N GLY A 239 63.82 -27.94 -4.47
CA GLY A 239 64.55 -28.27 -5.70
C GLY A 239 65.44 -27.14 -6.26
N GLY A 240 65.65 -26.05 -5.50
CA GLY A 240 66.59 -24.97 -5.82
C GLY A 240 67.65 -24.86 -4.74
#